data_AF-A0A7H8SAD3-F1
#
_entry.id   AF-A0A7H8SAD3-F1
#
_cell.length_a   1.000
_cell.length_b   1.000
_cell.length_c   1.000
_cell.angle_alpha   90.00
_cell.angle_beta   90.00
_cell.angle_gamma   90.00
#
_symmetry.space_group_name_H-M   'P 1'
#
loop_
_entity.id
_entity.type
_entity.pdbx_description
1 polymer ?
#
loop_
_entity_poly.entity_id
_entity_poly.type
_entity_poly.pdbx_seq_one_letter_code
_entity_poly.pdbx_strand_id
1 'polypeptide(L)'
;MKTRLGILILITIFAFVLSACDSDSSNTKTDTNTISSTDLSKMEKAILSTTSDESFVFNFNIDNKYNEMSVHVEKYKKGELVDDKLTQISLEVSDGEGTIIITSQKDNAEVNHSAFNIGISSGGSTGSTSVLDNDVEKKGTMGTFQENEISIENGEAVLSGIAISNNENNSMSFRSNFYEDSSEMKKYDVVYLFKAKPKR
;
A
#
# COMPACT_ATOMS: atom_id res chain seq x y z
N MET A 1 -52.57 -40.22 29.18
CA MET A 1 -52.57 -38.94 28.43
C MET A 1 -51.57 -37.91 28.95
N LYS A 2 -51.46 -37.66 30.27
CA LYS A 2 -50.54 -36.67 30.85
C LYS A 2 -49.04 -36.90 30.57
N THR A 3 -48.59 -38.15 30.49
CA THR A 3 -47.18 -38.51 30.20
C THR A 3 -46.80 -38.34 28.72
N ARG A 4 -47.73 -38.49 27.78
CA ARG A 4 -47.46 -38.25 26.34
C ARG A 4 -47.45 -36.77 25.99
N LEU A 5 -48.19 -35.95 26.73
CA LEU A 5 -48.20 -34.49 26.58
C LEU A 5 -46.90 -33.85 27.10
N GLY A 6 -46.34 -34.39 28.19
CA GLY A 6 -45.05 -33.92 28.75
C GLY A 6 -43.86 -34.18 27.82
N ILE A 7 -43.84 -35.32 27.13
CA ILE A 7 -42.78 -35.67 26.17
C ILE A 7 -42.82 -34.75 24.94
N LEU A 8 -44.02 -34.40 24.45
CA LEU A 8 -44.16 -33.46 23.33
C LEU A 8 -43.65 -32.06 23.69
N ILE A 9 -43.93 -31.57 24.90
CA ILE A 9 -43.45 -30.25 25.37
C ILE A 9 -41.91 -30.23 25.52
N LEU A 10 -41.30 -31.33 25.95
CA LEU A 10 -39.85 -31.43 26.09
C LEU A 10 -39.11 -31.40 24.75
N ILE A 11 -39.70 -31.99 23.69
CA ILE A 11 -39.15 -32.00 22.33
C ILE A 11 -39.24 -30.61 21.70
N THR A 12 -40.32 -29.85 21.95
CA THR A 12 -40.46 -28.49 21.43
C THR A 12 -39.44 -27.53 22.06
N ILE A 13 -39.13 -27.68 23.35
CA ILE A 13 -38.13 -26.83 24.03
C ILE A 13 -36.71 -27.15 23.55
N PHE A 14 -36.40 -28.41 23.22
CA PHE A 14 -35.08 -28.81 22.74
C PHE A 14 -34.77 -28.32 21.31
N ALA A 15 -35.80 -28.05 20.50
CA ALA A 15 -35.64 -27.52 19.14
C ALA A 15 -35.26 -26.03 19.11
N PHE A 16 -35.56 -25.25 20.15
CA PHE A 16 -35.27 -23.81 20.20
C PHE A 16 -33.83 -23.47 20.63
N VAL A 17 -33.08 -24.43 21.18
CA VAL A 17 -31.70 -24.18 21.65
C VAL A 17 -30.65 -24.25 20.53
N LEU A 18 -31.05 -24.65 19.31
CA LEU A 18 -30.14 -24.78 18.16
C LEU A 18 -30.17 -23.56 17.21
N SER A 19 -30.97 -22.53 17.49
CA SER A 19 -31.06 -21.31 16.64
C SER A 19 -30.19 -20.14 17.13
N ALA A 20 -29.19 -20.41 17.97
CA ALA A 20 -28.19 -19.43 18.41
C ALA A 20 -26.78 -19.86 18.02
N CYS A 21 -26.60 -20.15 16.73
CA CYS A 21 -25.31 -20.12 16.04
C CYS A 21 -25.58 -19.68 14.61
N ASP A 22 -26.08 -18.45 14.47
CA ASP A 22 -25.74 -17.64 13.30
C ASP A 22 -24.75 -16.59 13.79
N SER A 23 -23.60 -17.09 14.27
CA SER A 23 -22.39 -16.31 14.10
C SER A 23 -22.15 -16.33 12.61
N ASP A 24 -22.68 -15.31 11.95
CA ASP A 24 -22.29 -14.86 10.62
C ASP A 24 -20.81 -14.44 10.70
N SER A 25 -19.95 -15.43 10.95
CA SER A 25 -18.58 -15.53 10.49
C SER A 25 -18.67 -15.93 9.03
N SER A 26 -19.42 -15.16 8.25
CA SER A 26 -19.12 -15.07 6.85
C SER A 26 -17.75 -14.40 6.81
N ASN A 27 -16.73 -15.21 6.51
CA ASN A 27 -15.56 -14.74 5.79
C ASN A 27 -16.07 -14.15 4.47
N THR A 28 -16.75 -13.01 4.54
CA THR A 28 -16.92 -12.11 3.43
C THR A 28 -15.53 -11.52 3.25
N LYS A 29 -14.67 -12.25 2.53
CA LYS A 29 -13.65 -11.59 1.73
C LYS A 29 -14.42 -10.55 0.95
N THR A 30 -14.31 -9.30 1.37
CA THR A 30 -14.95 -8.18 0.71
C THR A 30 -14.48 -8.23 -0.74
N ASP A 31 -15.40 -8.33 -1.70
CA ASP A 31 -15.10 -8.39 -3.14
C ASP A 31 -14.39 -7.11 -3.67
N THR A 32 -14.01 -6.20 -2.78
CA THR A 32 -13.34 -4.94 -3.04
C THR A 32 -11.85 -5.10 -2.81
N ASN A 33 -11.08 -4.92 -3.88
CA ASN A 33 -9.63 -4.81 -3.80
C ASN A 33 -9.27 -3.50 -3.10
N THR A 34 -8.51 -3.56 -2.02
CA THR A 34 -8.14 -2.39 -1.22
C THR A 34 -6.64 -2.36 -0.90
N ILE A 35 -6.12 -1.14 -0.76
CA ILE A 35 -4.79 -0.88 -0.20
C ILE A 35 -4.94 0.19 0.86
N SER A 36 -4.41 -0.04 2.05
CA SER A 36 -4.48 0.90 3.15
C SER A 36 -3.13 1.08 3.82
N SER A 37 -2.85 2.29 4.30
CA SER A 37 -1.71 2.54 5.19
C SER A 37 -1.86 1.69 6.45
N THR A 38 -0.72 1.28 7.02
CA THR A 38 -0.72 0.49 8.26
C THR A 38 -0.13 1.29 9.42
N ASP A 39 -0.74 1.12 10.59
CA ASP A 39 -0.19 1.64 11.84
C ASP A 39 0.98 0.79 12.28
N LEU A 40 2.19 1.32 12.09
CA LEU A 40 3.41 0.65 12.51
C LEU A 40 3.59 0.73 14.04
N SER A 41 3.97 -0.40 14.63
CA SER A 41 4.40 -0.49 16.01
C SER A 41 5.66 0.34 16.28
N LYS A 42 5.95 0.61 17.55
CA LYS A 42 7.18 1.33 17.95
C LYS A 42 8.44 0.64 17.44
N MET A 43 8.44 -0.70 17.42
CA MET A 43 9.59 -1.49 16.99
C MET A 43 9.77 -1.40 15.47
N GLU A 44 8.70 -1.55 14.68
CA GLU A 44 8.76 -1.42 13.22
C GLU A 44 9.20 -0.01 12.80
N LYS A 45 8.67 1.03 13.43
CA LYS A 45 9.10 2.43 13.24
C LYS A 45 10.59 2.61 13.57
N ALA A 46 11.07 2.00 14.65
CA ALA A 46 12.48 2.07 15.02
C ALA A 46 13.37 1.37 13.97
N ILE A 47 12.98 0.20 13.47
CA ILE A 47 13.73 -0.52 12.43
C ILE A 47 13.79 0.31 11.14
N LEU A 48 12.65 0.80 10.65
CA LEU A 48 12.59 1.59 9.41
C LEU A 48 13.41 2.88 9.54
N SER A 49 13.26 3.62 10.65
CA SER A 49 14.03 4.87 10.86
C SER A 49 15.54 4.66 11.01
N THR A 50 16.03 3.43 11.23
CA THR A 50 17.48 3.16 11.20
C THR A 50 18.03 3.03 9.78
N THR A 51 17.21 2.60 8.82
CA THR A 51 17.63 2.22 7.46
C THR A 51 17.14 3.14 6.35
N SER A 52 16.11 3.95 6.61
CA SER A 52 15.50 4.84 5.63
C SER A 52 15.23 6.24 6.19
N ASP A 53 15.20 7.23 5.30
CA ASP A 53 14.71 8.58 5.64
C ASP A 53 13.18 8.58 5.68
N GLU A 54 12.56 8.05 4.63
CA GLU A 54 11.12 7.94 4.48
C GLU A 54 10.74 6.47 4.30
N SER A 55 9.62 6.07 4.89
CA SER A 55 9.08 4.72 4.77
C SER A 55 7.56 4.77 4.67
N PHE A 56 7.01 4.11 3.66
CA PHE A 56 5.57 3.93 3.48
C PHE A 56 5.27 2.44 3.53
N VAL A 57 4.32 2.05 4.37
CA VAL A 57 3.90 0.66 4.51
C VAL A 57 2.41 0.57 4.32
N PHE A 58 1.99 -0.36 3.47
CA PHE A 58 0.61 -0.57 3.12
C PHE A 58 0.26 -2.05 3.26
N ASN A 59 -0.93 -2.32 3.80
CA ASN A 59 -1.55 -3.63 3.66
C ASN A 59 -2.44 -3.60 2.42
N PHE A 60 -2.51 -4.72 1.71
CA PHE A 60 -3.44 -4.88 0.61
C PHE A 60 -4.30 -6.13 0.79
N ASN A 61 -5.53 -6.03 0.29
CA ASN A 61 -6.43 -7.15 0.09
C ASN A 61 -6.87 -7.15 -1.37
N ILE A 62 -6.72 -8.29 -2.04
CA ILE A 62 -7.16 -8.49 -3.41
C ILE A 62 -8.08 -9.70 -3.49
N ASP A 63 -9.10 -9.57 -4.34
CA ASP A 63 -10.05 -10.62 -4.63
C ASP A 63 -9.37 -11.79 -5.35
N ASN A 64 -10.09 -12.92 -5.40
CA ASN A 64 -9.59 -14.15 -6.01
C ASN A 64 -9.43 -14.10 -7.54
N LYS A 65 -9.77 -12.99 -8.20
CA LYS A 65 -9.56 -12.81 -9.64
C LYS A 65 -8.11 -12.46 -9.93
N TYR A 66 -7.36 -12.00 -8.93
CA TYR A 66 -5.97 -11.63 -9.03
C TYR A 66 -5.10 -12.61 -8.23
N ASN A 67 -3.93 -12.94 -8.77
CA ASN A 67 -2.95 -13.84 -8.17
C ASN A 67 -1.57 -13.21 -7.99
N GLU A 68 -1.38 -11.96 -8.42
CA GLU A 68 -0.12 -11.23 -8.34
C GLU A 68 -0.38 -9.78 -7.93
N MET A 69 0.51 -9.23 -7.11
CA MET A 69 0.58 -7.79 -6.83
C MET A 69 1.83 -7.22 -7.48
N SER A 70 1.66 -6.13 -8.24
CA SER A 70 2.77 -5.42 -8.88
C SER A 70 2.88 -4.02 -8.35
N VAL A 71 4.11 -3.57 -8.08
CA VAL A 71 4.42 -2.19 -7.73
C VAL A 71 5.41 -1.64 -8.75
N HIS A 72 5.16 -0.44 -9.27
CA HIS A 72 6.08 0.26 -10.16
C HIS A 72 6.22 1.72 -9.77
N VAL A 73 7.26 2.37 -10.32
CA VAL A 73 7.57 3.77 -10.07
C VAL A 73 7.50 4.54 -11.36
N GLU A 74 6.65 5.56 -11.37
CA GLU A 74 6.68 6.60 -12.41
C GLU A 74 7.56 7.75 -11.97
N LYS A 75 8.30 8.32 -12.91
CA LYS A 75 9.15 9.49 -12.74
C LYS A 75 8.65 10.62 -13.63
N TYR A 76 8.46 11.77 -13.00
CA TYR A 76 8.11 13.01 -13.66
C TYR A 76 9.23 14.03 -13.48
N LYS A 77 9.60 14.75 -14.54
CA LYS A 77 10.50 15.90 -14.48
C LYS A 77 9.71 17.13 -14.89
N LYS A 78 9.69 18.17 -14.04
CA LYS A 78 8.95 19.42 -14.30
C LYS A 78 7.49 19.17 -14.73
N GLY A 79 6.83 18.21 -14.08
CA GLY A 79 5.44 17.82 -14.35
C GLY A 79 5.20 17.03 -15.64
N GLU A 80 6.26 16.64 -16.36
CA GLU A 80 6.16 15.76 -17.53
C GLU A 80 6.60 14.34 -17.15
N LEU A 81 5.83 13.33 -17.56
CA LEU A 81 6.19 11.92 -17.39
C LEU A 81 7.41 11.61 -18.27
N VAL A 82 8.53 11.24 -17.65
CA VAL A 82 9.78 10.94 -18.37
C VAL A 82 10.17 9.46 -18.30
N ASP A 83 9.64 8.73 -17.32
CA ASP A 83 9.79 7.28 -17.20
C ASP A 83 8.54 6.71 -16.53
N ASP A 84 7.78 5.88 -17.23
CA ASP A 84 6.55 5.29 -16.71
C ASP A 84 6.82 4.03 -15.86
N LYS A 85 8.04 3.48 -15.91
CA LYS A 85 8.43 2.26 -15.18
C LYS A 85 9.91 2.28 -14.83
N LEU A 86 10.32 3.28 -14.06
CA LEU A 86 11.69 3.43 -13.57
C LEU A 86 12.17 2.17 -12.84
N THR A 87 11.26 1.52 -12.12
CA THR A 87 11.41 0.15 -11.64
C THR A 87 10.05 -0.52 -11.52
N GLN A 88 10.02 -1.85 -11.56
CA GLN A 88 8.83 -2.65 -11.29
C GLN A 88 9.22 -3.93 -10.55
N ILE A 89 8.42 -4.30 -9.56
CA ILE A 89 8.43 -5.62 -8.95
C ILE A 89 7.03 -6.21 -8.99
N SER A 90 6.97 -7.54 -9.07
CA SER A 90 5.72 -8.26 -8.91
C SER A 90 5.93 -9.53 -8.10
N LEU A 91 4.93 -9.91 -7.32
CA LEU A 91 4.96 -11.08 -6.47
C LEU A 91 3.60 -11.78 -6.50
N GLU A 92 3.61 -13.10 -6.62
CA GLU A 92 2.41 -13.92 -6.43
C GLU A 92 1.83 -13.70 -5.02
N VAL A 93 0.51 -13.60 -4.95
CA VAL A 93 -0.24 -13.34 -3.72
C VAL A 93 -0.96 -14.61 -3.30
N SER A 94 -0.55 -15.13 -2.15
CA SER A 94 -1.28 -16.23 -1.50
C SER A 94 -2.35 -15.64 -0.60
N ASP A 95 -3.51 -16.30 -0.57
CA ASP A 95 -4.65 -15.97 0.29
C ASP A 95 -5.30 -14.58 0.07
N GLY A 96 -4.87 -13.83 -0.94
CA GLY A 96 -5.44 -12.54 -1.34
C GLY A 96 -5.00 -11.37 -0.47
N GLU A 97 -3.98 -11.53 0.36
CA GLU A 97 -3.52 -10.46 1.25
C GLU A 97 -1.99 -10.35 1.28
N GLY A 98 -1.51 -9.17 1.68
CA GLY A 98 -0.08 -8.95 1.86
C GLY A 98 0.26 -7.52 2.23
N THR A 99 1.56 -7.23 2.19
CA THR A 99 2.13 -5.94 2.57
C THR A 99 3.04 -5.42 1.48
N ILE A 100 2.94 -4.13 1.18
CA ILE A 100 3.87 -3.36 0.34
C ILE A 100 4.69 -2.45 1.26
N ILE A 101 6.01 -2.48 1.10
CA ILE A 101 6.96 -1.64 1.83
C ILE A 101 7.73 -0.82 0.82
N ILE A 102 7.72 0.49 0.95
CA ILE A 102 8.51 1.42 0.14
C ILE A 102 9.40 2.21 1.08
N THR A 103 10.69 2.26 0.82
CA THR A 103 11.63 3.07 1.61
C THR A 103 12.52 3.91 0.71
N SER A 104 12.82 5.14 1.14
CA SER A 104 13.92 5.92 0.57
C SER A 104 15.20 5.63 1.33
N GLN A 105 16.31 5.44 0.62
CA GLN A 105 17.60 5.30 1.29
C GLN A 105 17.97 6.59 2.03
N LYS A 106 18.64 6.41 3.18
CA LYS A 106 19.21 7.52 3.93
C LYS A 106 20.22 8.28 3.09
N ASP A 107 20.15 9.60 3.18
CA ASP A 107 21.19 10.48 2.64
C ASP A 107 22.53 10.20 3.34
N ASN A 108 23.40 9.49 2.62
CA ASN A 108 24.81 9.37 2.99
C ASN A 108 25.58 10.42 2.19
N ALA A 109 26.58 11.06 2.81
CA ALA A 109 27.38 12.14 2.20
C ALA A 109 28.05 11.79 0.84
N GLU A 110 28.06 10.52 0.45
CA GLU A 110 28.61 10.03 -0.82
C GLU A 110 27.54 9.73 -1.89
N VAL A 111 26.26 9.58 -1.51
CA VAL A 111 25.17 9.23 -2.42
C VAL A 111 24.26 10.44 -2.59
N ASN A 112 24.58 11.28 -3.57
CA ASN A 112 23.75 12.43 -3.94
C ASN A 112 22.56 12.04 -4.83
N HIS A 113 22.19 10.75 -4.93
CA HIS A 113 21.20 10.26 -5.88
C HIS A 113 19.95 9.74 -5.17
N SER A 114 18.80 9.81 -5.86
CA SER A 114 17.56 9.28 -5.31
C SER A 114 17.58 7.75 -5.38
N ALA A 115 17.46 7.08 -4.24
CA ALA A 115 17.41 5.62 -4.19
C ALA A 115 16.24 5.13 -3.35
N PHE A 116 15.54 4.12 -3.87
CA PHE A 116 14.34 3.56 -3.25
C PHE A 116 14.44 2.04 -3.19
N ASN A 117 13.88 1.45 -2.14
CA ASN A 117 13.64 0.01 -2.06
C ASN A 117 12.14 -0.23 -2.04
N ILE A 118 11.71 -1.27 -2.75
CA ILE A 118 10.31 -1.69 -2.83
C ILE A 118 10.28 -3.17 -2.48
N GLY A 119 9.46 -3.52 -1.48
CA GLY A 119 9.19 -4.88 -1.06
C GLY A 119 7.72 -5.20 -1.18
N ILE A 120 7.41 -6.43 -1.58
CA ILE A 120 6.07 -7.02 -1.50
C ILE A 120 6.22 -8.30 -0.69
N SER A 121 5.33 -8.51 0.29
CA SER A 121 5.29 -9.72 1.10
C SER A 121 3.88 -10.29 1.11
N SER A 122 3.74 -11.59 0.86
CA SER A 122 2.46 -12.31 0.88
C SER A 122 2.70 -13.80 1.09
N GLY A 123 1.88 -14.47 1.89
CA GLY A 123 1.95 -15.93 2.07
C GLY A 123 3.29 -16.47 2.57
N GLY A 124 4.07 -15.67 3.30
CA GLY A 124 5.43 -16.02 3.72
C GLY A 124 6.51 -15.89 2.63
N SER A 125 6.14 -15.50 1.41
CA SER A 125 7.07 -15.09 0.35
C SER A 125 7.35 -13.59 0.44
N THR A 126 8.53 -13.15 0.01
CA THR A 126 8.87 -11.73 -0.09
C THR A 126 9.74 -11.50 -1.30
N GLY A 127 9.31 -10.60 -2.17
CA GLY A 127 10.09 -10.07 -3.28
C GLY A 127 10.54 -8.65 -2.96
N SER A 128 11.76 -8.29 -3.34
CA SER A 128 12.23 -6.91 -3.25
C SER A 128 13.05 -6.48 -4.45
N THR A 129 13.02 -5.18 -4.73
CA THR A 129 13.85 -4.52 -5.72
C THR A 129 14.35 -3.19 -5.17
N SER A 130 15.48 -2.73 -5.70
CA SER A 130 16.04 -1.42 -5.39
C SER A 130 16.27 -0.68 -6.68
N VAL A 131 16.04 0.63 -6.65
CA VAL A 131 16.30 1.51 -7.78
C VAL A 131 17.17 2.67 -7.33
N LEU A 132 18.15 3.00 -8.17
CA LEU A 132 19.03 4.14 -8.01
C LEU A 132 18.85 5.03 -9.24
N ASP A 133 18.34 6.23 -9.03
CA ASP A 133 18.15 7.24 -10.07
C ASP A 133 19.33 8.22 -10.08
N ASN A 134 20.27 7.97 -10.98
CA ASN A 134 21.48 8.79 -11.13
C ASN A 134 21.24 10.13 -11.83
N ASP A 135 20.08 10.34 -12.45
CA ASP A 135 19.77 11.58 -13.18
C ASP A 135 19.48 12.77 -12.26
N VAL A 136 19.28 12.51 -10.97
CA VAL A 136 18.73 13.47 -10.02
C VAL A 136 19.70 13.60 -8.87
N GLU A 137 20.35 14.76 -8.77
CA GLU A 137 21.06 15.13 -7.57
C GLU A 137 20.02 15.53 -6.49
N LYS A 138 20.03 14.85 -5.34
CA LYS A 138 19.28 15.21 -4.12
C LYS A 138 19.87 16.49 -3.51
N LYS A 139 19.75 17.63 -4.22
CA LYS A 139 20.16 18.95 -3.73
C LYS A 139 18.94 19.83 -3.56
N GLY A 140 18.08 19.49 -2.61
CA GLY A 140 16.84 20.23 -2.42
C GLY A 140 16.02 19.79 -1.22
N THR A 141 14.90 20.46 -1.01
CA THR A 141 13.87 20.03 -0.08
C THR A 141 13.20 18.79 -0.66
N MET A 142 13.01 17.78 0.19
CA MET A 142 12.21 16.59 -0.10
C MET A 142 10.88 16.71 0.61
N GLY A 143 9.85 16.19 -0.03
CA GLY A 143 8.58 16.03 0.62
C GLY A 143 7.82 14.82 0.12
N THR A 144 6.94 14.32 1.00
CA THR A 144 6.27 13.04 0.82
C THR A 144 4.77 13.13 1.07
N PHE A 145 4.02 12.27 0.39
CA PHE A 145 2.64 11.98 0.74
C PHE A 145 2.40 10.48 0.74
N GLN A 146 1.38 10.07 1.48
CA GLN A 146 0.90 8.70 1.54
C GLN A 146 -0.63 8.74 1.58
N GLU A 147 -1.27 7.91 0.78
CA GLU A 147 -2.72 7.69 0.87
C GLU A 147 -3.04 6.77 2.06
N ASN A 148 -4.18 7.01 2.70
CA ASN A 148 -4.60 6.21 3.86
C ASN A 148 -5.37 4.95 3.46
N GLU A 149 -6.28 5.08 2.50
CA GLU A 149 -7.10 3.97 2.02
C GLU A 149 -7.49 4.22 0.56
N ILE A 150 -7.30 3.21 -0.28
CA ILE A 150 -7.51 3.28 -1.72
C ILE A 150 -8.27 2.03 -2.18
N SER A 151 -9.36 2.24 -2.91
CA SER A 151 -10.03 1.18 -3.66
C SER A 151 -9.32 0.96 -5.01
N ILE A 152 -9.02 -0.29 -5.36
CA ILE A 152 -8.39 -0.66 -6.65
C ILE A 152 -9.45 -1.10 -7.67
N GLU A 153 -10.52 -0.31 -7.84
CA GLU A 153 -11.58 -0.63 -8.81
C GLU A 153 -11.12 -0.49 -10.27
N ASN A 154 -10.20 0.44 -10.56
CA ASN A 154 -9.71 0.73 -11.91
C ASN A 154 -8.42 -0.03 -12.28
N GLY A 155 -8.01 -1.00 -11.46
CA GLY A 155 -6.87 -1.88 -11.74
C GLY A 155 -5.49 -1.26 -11.49
N GLU A 156 -5.40 -0.02 -11.00
CA GLU A 156 -4.14 0.60 -10.56
C GLU A 156 -4.44 1.70 -9.52
N ALA A 157 -3.55 1.87 -8.54
CA ALA A 157 -3.69 2.82 -7.45
C ALA A 157 -2.36 3.54 -7.18
N VAL A 158 -2.39 4.86 -7.00
CA VAL A 158 -1.23 5.65 -6.52
C VAL A 158 -1.18 5.52 -5.00
N LEU A 159 -0.07 5.02 -4.47
CA LEU A 159 0.08 4.74 -3.03
C LEU A 159 0.68 5.91 -2.27
N SER A 160 1.78 6.42 -2.83
CA SER A 160 2.60 7.46 -2.22
C SER A 160 3.41 8.16 -3.30
N GLY A 161 4.06 9.24 -2.91
CA GLY A 161 5.03 9.88 -3.78
C GLY A 161 6.03 10.72 -3.02
N ILE A 162 7.15 10.94 -3.69
CA ILE A 162 8.28 11.72 -3.21
C ILE A 162 8.54 12.80 -4.25
N ALA A 163 8.51 14.06 -3.83
CA ALA A 163 8.87 15.19 -4.67
C ALA A 163 10.15 15.85 -4.19
N ILE A 164 10.97 16.30 -5.13
CA ILE A 164 12.25 16.97 -4.87
C ILE A 164 12.20 18.35 -5.54
N SER A 165 12.56 19.37 -4.77
CA SER A 165 12.67 20.75 -5.21
C SER A 165 13.99 21.34 -4.73
N ASN A 166 14.81 21.80 -5.66
CA ASN A 166 16.07 22.46 -5.38
C ASN A 166 15.89 23.94 -4.97
N ASN A 167 14.65 24.43 -4.93
CA ASN A 167 14.31 25.75 -4.38
C ASN A 167 14.09 25.68 -2.86
N GLU A 168 14.96 26.34 -2.10
CA GLU A 168 15.01 26.35 -0.62
C GLU A 168 13.76 26.94 0.09
N ASN A 169 12.85 27.59 -0.65
CA ASN A 169 11.72 28.34 -0.07
C ASN A 169 10.37 27.60 -0.08
N ASN A 170 10.30 26.35 -0.57
CA ASN A 170 9.03 25.63 -0.65
C ASN A 170 8.83 24.76 0.61
N SER A 171 7.91 25.18 1.49
CA SER A 171 7.35 24.28 2.50
C SER A 171 6.59 23.15 1.80
N MET A 172 7.13 21.95 1.83
CA MET A 172 6.57 20.78 1.17
C MET A 172 5.50 20.12 2.04
N SER A 173 4.28 20.64 1.98
CA SER A 173 3.10 19.89 2.41
C SER A 173 2.27 19.56 1.17
N PHE A 174 2.06 18.27 0.94
CA PHE A 174 1.30 17.76 -0.22
C PHE A 174 -0.16 17.63 0.17
N ARG A 175 -1.02 17.91 -0.80
CA ARG A 175 -2.35 17.29 -0.83
C ARG A 175 -2.15 15.92 -1.45
N SER A 176 -2.83 14.90 -0.94
CA SER A 176 -2.63 13.53 -1.40
C SER A 176 -2.83 13.39 -2.91
N ASN A 177 -3.72 14.19 -3.49
CA ASN A 177 -4.04 14.19 -4.92
C ASN A 177 -3.28 15.22 -5.79
N PHE A 178 -2.16 15.81 -5.33
CA PHE A 178 -1.46 16.84 -6.13
C PHE A 178 -0.98 16.33 -7.50
N TYR A 179 -0.76 15.02 -7.63
CA TYR A 179 -0.32 14.38 -8.86
C TYR A 179 -1.40 14.35 -9.96
N GLU A 180 -2.66 14.65 -9.63
CA GLU A 180 -3.73 14.77 -10.61
C GLU A 180 -3.64 16.10 -11.40
N ASP A 181 -2.90 17.09 -10.88
CA ASP A 181 -2.71 18.40 -11.51
C ASP A 181 -1.25 18.58 -11.95
N SER A 182 -1.02 18.47 -13.26
CA SER A 182 0.31 18.71 -13.85
C SER A 182 0.92 20.08 -13.49
N SER A 183 0.10 21.09 -13.21
CA SER A 183 0.57 22.42 -12.82
C SER A 183 1.12 22.44 -11.38
N GLU A 184 0.58 21.61 -10.48
CA GLU A 184 1.13 21.39 -9.15
C GLU A 184 2.44 20.61 -9.24
N MET A 185 2.51 19.58 -10.09
CA MET A 185 3.74 18.79 -10.29
C MET A 185 4.90 19.62 -10.88
N LYS A 186 4.60 20.64 -11.71
CA LYS A 186 5.59 21.58 -12.27
C LYS A 186 6.35 22.39 -11.23
N LYS A 187 5.84 22.50 -10.00
CA LYS A 187 6.50 23.20 -8.90
C LYS A 187 7.76 22.46 -8.41
N TYR A 188 7.91 21.19 -8.77
CA TYR A 188 9.00 20.33 -8.37
C TYR A 188 9.96 20.07 -9.54
N ASP A 189 11.23 19.82 -9.22
CA ASP A 189 12.20 19.37 -10.22
C ASP A 189 11.88 17.95 -10.67
N VAL A 190 11.62 17.08 -9.69
CA VAL A 190 11.32 15.66 -9.90
C VAL A 190 10.21 15.21 -8.96
N VAL A 191 9.31 14.37 -9.47
CA VAL A 191 8.29 13.67 -8.68
C VAL A 191 8.35 12.18 -9.01
N TYR A 192 8.41 11.36 -7.98
CA TYR A 192 8.27 9.91 -8.07
C TYR A 192 6.90 9.52 -7.53
N LEU A 193 6.15 8.74 -8.29
CA LEU A 193 4.87 8.16 -7.85
C LEU A 193 5.01 6.65 -7.76
N PHE A 194 4.67 6.09 -6.61
CA PHE A 194 4.65 4.65 -6.38
C PHE A 194 3.24 4.14 -6.63
N LYS A 195 3.10 3.23 -7.58
CA LYS A 195 1.80 2.73 -8.02
C LYS A 195 1.70 1.23 -7.85
N ALA A 196 0.56 0.75 -7.40
CA ALA A 196 0.26 -0.66 -7.23
C ALA A 196 -0.86 -1.12 -8.15
N LYS A 197 -0.73 -2.36 -8.62
CA LYS A 197 -1.63 -2.99 -9.60
C LYS A 197 -1.74 -4.49 -9.34
N PRO A 198 -2.93 -4.99 -8.96
CA PRO A 198 -3.26 -6.40 -8.99
C PRO A 198 -3.22 -6.94 -10.43
N LYS A 199 -2.75 -8.17 -10.60
CA LYS A 199 -2.64 -8.86 -11.89
C LYS A 199 -3.21 -10.28 -11.78
N ARG A 200 -3.62 -10.81 -12.94
CA ARG A 200 -4.20 -12.15 -13.12
C ARG A 200 -3.15 -13.14 -13.60
#